data_AF-A0A1G5K297-F1
#
_entry.id   AF-A0A1G5K297-F1
#
_cell.length_a   1.000
_cell.length_b   1.000
_cell.length_c   1.000
_cell.angle_alpha   90.00
_cell.angle_beta   90.00
_cell.angle_gamma   90.00
#
_symmetry.space_group_name_H-M   'P 1'
#
loop_
_entity.id
_entity.type
_entity.pdbx_description
1 polymer ?
#
loop_
_entity_poly.entity_id
_entity_poly.type
_entity_poly.pdbx_seq_one_letter_code
_entity_poly.pdbx_strand_id
1 'polypeptide(L)'
;MEISQEQIQEWKEQYGGVYKLPVDDKVAYLRQPEMTDFKRAFAAMNKGGDIAFGEEMINSLMIGGDPEIKNDIDYFNPARKRLVELFEYDDAEVTDAKSNKTQIKIGDQKCLVRMITRDDLKTAERKNPAGKPFVTQEKLFDAICVEKDEAFNDKNNPAIRMPLYKAIEELQNKKVAWLEKL
;
A
#
# COMPACT_ATOMS: atom_id res chain seq x y z
N MET A 1 -18.24 -23.70 7.85
CA MET A 1 -18.01 -24.63 6.73
C MET A 1 -16.51 -24.93 6.70
N GLU A 2 -16.08 -26.19 6.75
CA GLU A 2 -14.63 -26.50 6.74
C GLU A 2 -14.07 -26.30 5.32
N ILE A 3 -13.11 -25.39 5.18
CA ILE A 3 -12.39 -25.14 3.93
C ILE A 3 -11.34 -26.25 3.74
N SER A 4 -11.32 -26.87 2.57
CA SER A 4 -10.36 -27.93 2.25
C SER A 4 -8.96 -27.38 1.95
N GLN A 5 -7.94 -28.23 2.10
CA GLN A 5 -6.58 -27.87 1.70
C GLN A 5 -6.47 -27.62 0.18
N GLU A 6 -7.24 -28.36 -0.62
CA GLU A 6 -7.30 -28.19 -2.07
C GLU A 6 -7.82 -26.79 -2.44
N GLN A 7 -8.89 -26.33 -1.81
CA GLN A 7 -9.43 -24.98 -2.02
C GLN A 7 -8.43 -23.88 -1.60
N ILE A 8 -7.68 -24.09 -0.52
CA ILE A 8 -6.61 -23.16 -0.11
C ILE A 8 -5.51 -23.11 -1.17
N GLN A 9 -5.16 -24.25 -1.76
CA GLN A 9 -4.13 -24.33 -2.79
C GLN A 9 -4.58 -23.64 -4.09
N GLU A 10 -5.83 -23.86 -4.53
CA GLU A 10 -6.43 -23.15 -5.66
C GLU A 10 -6.39 -21.62 -5.47
N TRP A 11 -6.75 -21.14 -4.26
CA TRP A 11 -6.68 -19.71 -3.96
C TRP A 11 -5.26 -19.17 -3.96
N LYS A 12 -4.28 -19.93 -3.47
CA LYS A 12 -2.88 -19.52 -3.52
C LYS A 12 -2.35 -19.45 -4.96
N GLU A 13 -2.78 -20.37 -5.81
CA GLU A 13 -2.42 -20.35 -7.23
C GLU A 13 -3.07 -19.16 -7.95
N GLN A 14 -4.31 -18.84 -7.60
CA GLN A 14 -5.05 -17.73 -8.22
C GLN A 14 -4.60 -16.35 -7.73
N TYR A 15 -4.33 -16.20 -6.43
CA TYR A 15 -4.14 -14.90 -5.79
C TYR A 15 -2.75 -14.70 -5.17
N GLY A 16 -1.90 -15.72 -5.17
CA GLY A 16 -0.62 -15.71 -4.48
C GLY A 16 -0.80 -15.93 -2.97
N GLY A 17 -0.60 -14.88 -2.17
CA GLY A 17 -0.77 -14.96 -0.73
C GLY A 17 -2.24 -15.12 -0.33
N VAL A 18 -2.50 -15.98 0.67
CA VAL A 18 -3.82 -16.15 1.30
C VAL A 18 -3.66 -16.09 2.80
N TYR A 19 -4.48 -15.28 3.45
CA TYR A 19 -4.49 -15.05 4.89
C TYR A 19 -5.71 -15.70 5.52
N LYS A 20 -5.53 -16.30 6.69
CA LYS A 20 -6.61 -16.77 7.55
C LYS A 20 -6.81 -15.74 8.66
N LEU A 21 -8.01 -15.19 8.77
CA LEU A 21 -8.42 -14.25 9.80
C LEU A 21 -9.43 -14.92 10.74
N PRO A 22 -8.97 -15.59 11.82
CA PRO A 22 -9.87 -16.10 12.84
C PRO A 22 -10.43 -14.96 13.70
N VAL A 23 -11.72 -15.00 13.98
CA VAL A 23 -12.43 -14.06 14.87
C VAL A 23 -13.34 -14.89 15.76
N ASP A 24 -12.84 -15.23 16.95
CA ASP A 24 -13.50 -16.12 17.91
C ASP A 24 -13.94 -17.46 17.28
N ASP A 25 -15.25 -17.72 17.19
CA ASP A 25 -15.83 -18.93 16.62
C ASP A 25 -15.87 -18.96 15.07
N LYS A 26 -15.46 -17.88 14.41
CA LYS A 26 -15.58 -17.68 12.96
C LYS A 26 -14.24 -17.49 12.28
N VAL A 27 -14.23 -17.69 10.95
CA VAL A 27 -13.02 -17.48 10.14
C VAL A 27 -13.34 -16.80 8.81
N ALA A 28 -12.54 -15.82 8.43
CA ALA A 28 -12.48 -15.28 7.08
C ALA A 28 -11.18 -15.69 6.40
N TYR A 29 -11.24 -15.91 5.09
CA TYR A 29 -10.07 -16.13 4.25
C TYR A 29 -9.93 -14.97 3.30
N LEU A 30 -8.76 -14.33 3.30
CA LEU A 30 -8.49 -13.12 2.53
C LEU A 30 -7.40 -13.38 1.50
N ARG A 31 -7.58 -12.93 0.27
CA ARG A 31 -6.46 -12.85 -0.69
C ARG A 31 -5.48 -11.75 -0.29
N GLN A 32 -4.25 -11.85 -0.78
CA GLN A 32 -3.28 -10.77 -0.66
C GLN A 32 -3.79 -9.50 -1.36
N PRO A 33 -3.66 -8.33 -0.70
CA PRO A 33 -4.02 -7.06 -1.31
C PRO A 33 -3.04 -6.67 -2.41
N GLU A 34 -3.56 -5.96 -3.41
CA GLU A 34 -2.80 -5.23 -4.41
C GLU A 34 -2.82 -3.72 -4.10
N MET A 35 -1.96 -2.94 -4.77
CA MET A 35 -2.02 -1.47 -4.67
C MET A 35 -3.38 -0.87 -5.02
N THR A 36 -4.15 -1.53 -5.88
CA THR A 36 -5.50 -1.09 -6.24
C THR A 36 -6.46 -1.17 -5.05
N ASP A 37 -6.36 -2.21 -4.23
CA ASP A 37 -7.15 -2.37 -3.01
C ASP A 37 -6.80 -1.27 -2.01
N PHE A 38 -5.52 -1.02 -1.78
CA PHE A 38 -5.09 0.08 -0.90
C PHE A 38 -5.54 1.44 -1.42
N LYS A 39 -5.41 1.71 -2.72
CA LYS A 39 -5.90 2.97 -3.33
C LYS A 39 -7.39 3.17 -3.05
N ARG A 40 -8.21 2.12 -3.09
CA ARG A 40 -9.64 2.18 -2.77
C ARG A 40 -9.87 2.36 -1.27
N ALA A 41 -9.23 1.56 -0.44
CA ALA A 41 -9.40 1.58 1.00
C ALA A 41 -9.01 2.94 1.61
N PHE A 42 -7.87 3.51 1.21
CA PHE A 42 -7.47 4.85 1.65
C PHE A 42 -8.38 5.95 1.10
N ALA A 43 -8.96 5.76 -0.09
CA ALA A 43 -9.93 6.72 -0.62
C ALA A 43 -11.26 6.66 0.16
N ALA A 44 -11.66 5.48 0.61
CA ALA A 44 -12.79 5.30 1.53
C ALA A 44 -12.49 5.90 2.90
N MET A 45 -11.29 5.66 3.44
CA MET A 45 -10.81 6.24 4.71
C MET A 45 -10.89 7.77 4.72
N ASN A 46 -10.45 8.43 3.64
CA ASN A 46 -10.51 9.88 3.51
C ASN A 46 -11.96 10.45 3.56
N LYS A 47 -12.98 9.61 3.33
CA LYS A 47 -14.40 10.02 3.32
C LYS A 47 -15.15 9.57 4.57
N GLY A 48 -14.84 8.40 5.10
CA GLY A 48 -15.60 7.73 6.17
C GLY A 48 -14.76 7.20 7.34
N GLY A 49 -13.49 7.57 7.41
CA GLY A 49 -12.57 7.19 8.48
C GLY A 49 -12.22 5.70 8.49
N ASP A 50 -11.69 5.24 9.63
CA ASP A 50 -11.17 3.88 9.80
C ASP A 50 -12.22 2.80 9.55
N ILE A 51 -13.49 3.07 9.85
CA ILE A 51 -14.60 2.12 9.61
C ILE A 51 -14.71 1.84 8.10
N ALA A 52 -14.79 2.89 7.29
CA ALA A 52 -14.90 2.78 5.83
C ALA A 52 -13.66 2.11 5.20
N PHE A 53 -12.47 2.33 5.78
CA PHE A 53 -11.26 1.60 5.39
C PHE A 53 -11.44 0.08 5.59
N GLY A 54 -11.89 -0.33 6.78
CA GLY A 54 -12.12 -1.72 7.12
C GLY A 54 -13.17 -2.38 6.25
N GLU A 55 -14.27 -1.68 5.97
CA GLU A 55 -15.34 -2.16 5.09
C GLU A 55 -14.83 -2.40 3.68
N GLU A 56 -14.08 -1.45 3.11
CA GLU A 56 -13.52 -1.60 1.77
C GLU A 56 -12.52 -2.76 1.70
N MET A 57 -11.65 -2.90 2.71
CA MET A 57 -10.66 -3.97 2.77
C MET A 57 -11.31 -5.35 2.91
N ILE A 58 -12.24 -5.54 3.86
CA ILE A 58 -12.86 -6.86 4.05
C ILE A 58 -13.71 -7.25 2.83
N ASN A 59 -14.41 -6.29 2.21
CA ASN A 59 -15.22 -6.56 1.02
C ASN A 59 -14.38 -6.88 -0.22
N SER A 60 -13.21 -6.25 -0.35
CA SER A 60 -12.32 -6.45 -1.51
C SER A 60 -11.48 -7.73 -1.41
N LEU A 61 -11.13 -8.13 -0.20
CA LEU A 61 -10.14 -9.19 0.03
C LEU A 61 -10.75 -10.53 0.45
N MET A 62 -11.95 -10.55 1.06
CA MET A 62 -12.56 -11.80 1.52
C MET A 62 -12.97 -12.69 0.35
N ILE A 63 -12.33 -13.86 0.26
CA ILE A 63 -12.54 -14.87 -0.79
C ILE A 63 -13.31 -16.10 -0.28
N GLY A 64 -13.47 -16.23 1.05
CA GLY A 64 -14.24 -17.29 1.67
C GLY A 64 -14.35 -17.15 3.18
N GLY A 65 -15.04 -18.10 3.81
CA GLY A 65 -15.29 -18.11 5.26
C GLY A 65 -16.68 -17.59 5.65
N ASP A 66 -16.83 -17.17 6.90
CA ASP A 66 -18.11 -16.82 7.50
C ASP A 66 -18.51 -15.36 7.20
N PRO A 67 -19.60 -15.12 6.45
CA PRO A 67 -19.98 -13.76 6.03
C PRO A 67 -20.41 -12.86 7.19
N GLU A 68 -20.73 -13.42 8.36
CA GLU A 68 -21.01 -12.64 9.58
C GLU A 68 -19.82 -11.75 9.98
N ILE A 69 -18.57 -12.12 9.65
CA ILE A 69 -17.39 -11.30 9.95
C ILE A 69 -17.47 -9.89 9.34
N LYS A 70 -18.16 -9.74 8.20
CA LYS A 70 -18.35 -8.42 7.56
C LYS A 70 -19.74 -7.82 7.77
N ASN A 71 -20.71 -8.60 8.23
CA ASN A 71 -22.10 -8.17 8.34
C ASN A 71 -22.52 -7.87 9.80
N ASP A 72 -21.80 -8.43 10.77
CA ASP A 72 -22.05 -8.26 12.20
C ASP A 72 -20.96 -7.40 12.84
N ILE A 73 -21.37 -6.41 13.63
CA ILE A 73 -20.48 -5.40 14.21
C ILE A 73 -19.51 -5.97 15.25
N ASP A 74 -19.92 -7.03 15.97
CA ASP A 74 -19.13 -7.64 17.03
C ASP A 74 -17.96 -8.45 16.46
N TYR A 75 -18.14 -9.01 15.25
CA TYR A 75 -17.07 -9.67 14.49
C TYR A 75 -16.27 -8.70 13.61
N PHE A 76 -16.94 -7.71 13.00
CA PHE A 76 -16.30 -6.76 12.09
C PHE A 76 -15.27 -5.87 12.81
N ASN A 77 -15.59 -5.36 14.00
CA ASN A 77 -14.69 -4.48 14.74
C ASN A 77 -13.32 -5.10 15.06
N PRO A 78 -13.23 -6.32 15.65
CA PRO A 78 -11.94 -6.97 15.86
C PRO A 78 -11.26 -7.37 14.54
N ALA A 79 -12.01 -7.83 13.53
CA ALA A 79 -11.47 -8.15 12.20
C ALA A 79 -10.77 -6.94 11.57
N ARG A 80 -11.45 -5.78 11.54
CA ARG A 80 -10.92 -4.53 10.98
C ARG A 80 -9.60 -4.12 11.60
N LYS A 81 -9.45 -4.26 12.91
CA LYS A 81 -8.21 -3.93 13.63
C LYS A 81 -7.02 -4.77 13.18
N ARG A 82 -7.26 -5.99 12.64
CA ARG A 82 -6.22 -6.85 12.08
C ARG A 82 -5.91 -6.55 10.62
N LEU A 83 -6.86 -5.97 9.87
CA LEU A 83 -6.62 -5.62 8.46
C LEU A 83 -5.51 -4.59 8.25
N VAL A 84 -5.18 -3.79 9.27
CA VAL A 84 -4.06 -2.84 9.23
C VAL A 84 -2.71 -3.55 9.10
N GLU A 85 -2.58 -4.78 9.59
CA GLU A 85 -1.35 -5.58 9.52
C GLU A 85 -0.99 -5.93 8.06
N LEU A 86 -1.97 -5.95 7.15
CA LEU A 86 -1.75 -6.17 5.72
C LEU A 86 -0.98 -5.03 5.04
N PHE A 87 -0.81 -3.89 5.73
CA PHE A 87 -0.07 -2.72 5.26
C PHE A 87 1.38 -2.67 5.78
N GLU A 88 1.80 -3.63 6.59
CA GLU A 88 3.15 -3.66 7.12
C GLU A 88 4.13 -4.20 6.08
N TYR A 89 4.98 -3.32 5.54
CA TYR A 89 6.05 -3.65 4.60
C TYR A 89 7.39 -3.14 5.13
N ASP A 90 8.46 -3.83 4.79
CA ASP A 90 9.82 -3.41 5.13
C ASP A 90 10.15 -2.06 4.51
N ASP A 91 10.92 -1.25 5.24
CA ASP A 91 11.38 0.04 4.76
C ASP A 91 12.43 -0.09 3.66
N ALA A 92 12.46 0.89 2.76
CA ALA A 92 13.49 0.95 1.73
C ALA A 92 14.82 1.44 2.32
N GLU A 93 15.92 0.89 1.83
CA GLU A 93 17.26 1.43 2.05
C GLU A 93 17.51 2.60 1.08
N VAL A 94 17.76 3.80 1.62
CA VAL A 94 17.99 5.02 0.83
C VAL A 94 19.45 5.46 0.96
N THR A 95 20.17 5.54 -0.16
CA THR A 95 21.60 5.90 -0.19
C THR A 95 21.91 6.94 -1.27
N ASP A 96 22.79 7.89 -0.97
CA ASP A 96 23.24 8.87 -1.96
C ASP A 96 24.15 8.21 -3.00
N ALA A 97 23.86 8.45 -4.28
CA ALA A 97 24.63 7.96 -5.42
C ALA A 97 25.39 9.11 -6.11
N LYS A 98 26.32 8.77 -7.01
CA LYS A 98 27.08 9.78 -7.78
C LYS A 98 26.15 10.67 -8.60
N SER A 99 26.56 11.93 -8.80
CA SER A 99 25.89 12.91 -9.67
C SER A 99 24.49 13.36 -9.19
N ASN A 100 24.33 13.64 -7.89
CA ASN A 100 23.06 14.13 -7.29
C ASN A 100 21.86 13.19 -7.53
N LYS A 101 22.15 11.88 -7.56
CA LYS A 101 21.14 10.82 -7.61
C LYS A 101 21.04 10.15 -6.24
N THR A 102 19.93 9.48 -6.01
CA THR A 102 19.70 8.66 -4.82
C THR A 102 19.31 7.27 -5.28
N GLN A 103 19.90 6.25 -4.67
CA GLN A 103 19.49 4.86 -4.83
C GLN A 103 18.47 4.51 -3.75
N ILE A 104 17.35 3.94 -4.17
CA ILE A 104 16.33 3.34 -3.29
C ILE A 104 16.40 1.82 -3.53
N LYS A 105 16.64 1.05 -2.48
CA LYS A 105 16.71 -0.41 -2.52
C LYS A 105 15.62 -1.02 -1.64
N ILE A 106 14.89 -1.98 -2.18
CA ILE A 106 13.76 -2.67 -1.55
C ILE A 106 13.98 -4.17 -1.76
N GLY A 107 14.40 -4.88 -0.72
CA GLY A 107 14.93 -6.24 -0.85
C GLY A 107 16.11 -6.27 -1.84
N ASP A 108 16.05 -7.14 -2.83
CA ASP A 108 17.07 -7.25 -3.89
C ASP A 108 16.87 -6.27 -5.06
N GLN A 109 15.76 -5.52 -5.07
CA GLN A 109 15.39 -4.62 -6.16
C GLN A 109 15.89 -3.21 -5.85
N LYS A 110 16.36 -2.49 -6.88
CA LYS A 110 16.77 -1.10 -6.74
C LYS A 110 16.29 -0.20 -7.88
N CYS A 111 16.19 1.08 -7.56
CA CYS A 111 16.06 2.14 -8.54
C CYS A 111 16.96 3.33 -8.21
N LEU A 112 17.28 4.12 -9.22
CA LEU A 112 17.97 5.40 -9.10
C LEU A 112 17.01 6.52 -9.45
N VAL A 113 16.85 7.46 -8.53
CA VAL A 113 16.06 8.68 -8.73
C VAL A 113 16.99 9.89 -8.73
N ARG A 114 16.66 10.91 -9.53
CA ARG A 114 17.30 12.22 -9.42
C ARG A 114 16.66 13.05 -8.30
N MET A 115 17.31 14.15 -7.92
CA MET A 115 16.75 15.13 -7.00
C MET A 115 15.34 15.59 -7.42
N ILE A 116 14.45 15.64 -6.44
CA ILE A 116 13.07 16.12 -6.58
C ILE A 116 13.07 17.65 -6.65
N THR A 117 12.41 18.21 -7.65
CA THR A 117 12.24 19.67 -7.79
C THR A 117 10.81 20.10 -7.50
N ARG A 118 10.60 21.40 -7.30
CA ARG A 118 9.26 21.98 -7.14
C ARG A 118 8.37 21.75 -8.36
N ASP A 119 8.95 21.75 -9.55
CA ASP A 119 8.18 21.56 -10.79
C ASP A 119 7.77 20.09 -10.99
N ASP A 120 8.56 19.15 -10.49
CA ASP A 120 8.18 17.73 -10.44
C ASP A 120 6.94 17.53 -9.56
N LEU A 121 6.95 18.12 -8.36
CA LEU A 121 5.83 18.07 -7.42
C LEU A 121 4.56 18.65 -8.02
N LYS A 122 4.63 19.89 -8.53
CA LYS A 122 3.50 20.55 -9.20
C LYS A 122 2.96 19.72 -10.37
N THR A 123 3.86 19.10 -11.13
CA THR A 123 3.46 18.26 -12.27
C THR A 123 2.78 16.97 -11.81
N ALA A 124 3.30 16.33 -10.76
CA ALA A 124 2.71 15.13 -10.18
C ALA A 124 1.31 15.41 -9.60
N GLU A 125 1.15 16.52 -8.85
CA GLU A 125 -0.14 16.96 -8.31
C GLU A 125 -1.16 17.26 -9.40
N ARG A 126 -0.76 17.98 -10.46
CA ARG A 126 -1.63 18.24 -11.63
C ARG A 126 -2.10 16.96 -12.31
N LYS A 127 -1.29 15.91 -12.28
CA LYS A 127 -1.64 14.57 -12.80
C LYS A 127 -2.53 13.76 -11.84
N ASN A 128 -2.86 14.30 -10.66
CA ASN A 128 -3.78 13.72 -9.68
C ASN A 128 -4.88 14.72 -9.26
N PRO A 129 -5.70 15.24 -10.21
CA PRO A 129 -6.68 16.29 -9.90
C PRO A 129 -7.77 15.83 -8.93
N ALA A 130 -8.01 14.52 -8.82
CA ALA A 130 -8.98 13.93 -7.91
C ALA A 130 -8.41 13.62 -6.51
N GLY A 131 -7.14 13.96 -6.24
CA GLY A 131 -6.51 13.72 -4.94
C GLY A 131 -6.50 12.25 -4.52
N LYS A 132 -6.41 11.33 -5.48
CA LYS A 132 -6.45 9.89 -5.20
C LYS A 132 -5.22 9.47 -4.40
N PRO A 133 -5.36 8.62 -3.36
CA PRO A 133 -4.23 8.12 -2.59
C PRO A 133 -3.14 7.50 -3.48
N PHE A 134 -1.88 7.70 -3.10
CA PHE A 134 -0.67 7.19 -3.76
C PHE A 134 -0.42 7.65 -5.21
N VAL A 135 -1.42 8.22 -5.91
CA VAL A 135 -1.27 8.60 -7.33
C VAL A 135 -0.25 9.73 -7.49
N THR A 136 -0.21 10.72 -6.60
CA THR A 136 0.82 11.79 -6.66
C THR A 136 2.23 11.21 -6.51
N GLN A 137 2.45 10.30 -5.55
CA GLN A 137 3.76 9.66 -5.38
C GLN A 137 4.12 8.78 -6.58
N GLU A 138 3.15 8.08 -7.18
CA GLU A 138 3.35 7.34 -8.42
C GLU A 138 3.81 8.26 -9.56
N LYS A 139 3.15 9.41 -9.76
CA LYS A 139 3.49 10.36 -10.83
C LYS A 139 4.79 11.09 -10.56
N LEU A 140 5.12 11.31 -9.29
CA LEU A 140 6.40 11.86 -8.89
C LEU A 140 7.53 10.87 -9.20
N PHE A 141 7.37 9.60 -8.83
CA PHE A 141 8.32 8.54 -9.18
C PHE A 141 8.54 8.46 -10.69
N ASP A 142 7.45 8.41 -11.48
CA ASP A 142 7.51 8.35 -12.94
C ASP A 142 8.31 9.55 -13.53
N ALA A 143 8.34 10.71 -12.85
CA ALA A 143 9.04 11.90 -13.31
C ALA A 143 10.53 11.95 -12.93
N ILE A 144 10.91 11.34 -11.80
CA ILE A 144 12.26 11.44 -11.23
C ILE A 144 13.09 10.16 -11.38
N CYS A 145 12.46 9.03 -11.71
CA CYS A 145 13.16 7.77 -11.91
C CYS A 145 14.07 7.85 -13.14
N VAL A 146 15.33 7.47 -12.96
CA VAL A 146 16.36 7.46 -14.01
C VAL A 146 16.59 6.04 -14.50
N GLU A 147 16.77 5.10 -13.57
CA GLU A 147 17.00 3.68 -13.82
C GLU A 147 16.27 2.87 -12.77
N LYS A 148 15.76 1.68 -13.11
CA LYS A 148 15.05 0.81 -12.17
C LYS A 148 15.08 -0.63 -12.65
N ASP A 149 15.09 -1.56 -11.71
CA ASP A 149 14.89 -2.98 -11.99
C ASP A 149 13.45 -3.25 -12.47
N GLU A 150 13.24 -4.40 -13.12
CA GLU A 150 11.97 -4.76 -13.75
C GLU A 150 10.80 -4.82 -12.76
N ALA A 151 11.04 -5.21 -11.51
CA ALA A 151 10.02 -5.26 -10.46
C ALA A 151 9.31 -3.90 -10.25
N PHE A 152 9.98 -2.77 -10.50
CA PHE A 152 9.39 -1.44 -10.42
C PHE A 152 8.48 -1.08 -11.62
N ASN A 153 8.25 -2.01 -12.56
CA ASN A 153 7.24 -1.86 -13.61
C ASN A 153 5.87 -2.34 -13.15
N ASP A 154 5.80 -3.27 -12.20
CA ASP A 154 4.54 -3.71 -11.62
C ASP A 154 3.99 -2.60 -10.71
N LYS A 155 2.92 -1.94 -11.14
CA LYS A 155 2.26 -0.86 -10.38
C LYS A 155 1.28 -1.38 -9.33
N ASN A 156 0.99 -2.68 -9.35
CA ASN A 156 0.06 -3.33 -8.44
C ASN A 156 0.76 -4.05 -7.29
N ASN A 157 2.06 -4.35 -7.37
CA ASN A 157 2.82 -4.98 -6.30
C ASN A 157 3.05 -4.05 -5.09
N PRO A 158 2.37 -4.24 -3.95
CA PRO A 158 2.51 -3.36 -2.80
C PRO A 158 3.85 -3.51 -2.07
N ALA A 159 4.50 -4.67 -2.13
CA ALA A 159 5.80 -4.90 -1.50
C ALA A 159 6.92 -4.04 -2.11
N ILE A 160 6.77 -3.62 -3.37
CA ILE A 160 7.67 -2.65 -4.01
C ILE A 160 7.13 -1.22 -3.86
N ARG A 161 5.81 -1.04 -4.01
CA ARG A 161 5.23 0.31 -4.12
C ARG A 161 5.09 1.03 -2.80
N MET A 162 4.70 0.35 -1.72
CA MET A 162 4.55 1.00 -0.42
C MET A 162 5.89 1.53 0.11
N PRO A 163 6.97 0.74 0.17
CA PRO A 163 8.26 1.24 0.65
C PRO A 163 8.83 2.32 -0.27
N LEU A 164 8.62 2.19 -1.59
CA LEU A 164 9.01 3.21 -2.56
C LEU A 164 8.33 4.56 -2.29
N TYR A 165 7.02 4.56 -2.08
CA TYR A 165 6.28 5.81 -1.85
C TYR A 165 6.68 6.45 -0.53
N LYS A 166 6.89 5.65 0.53
CA LYS A 166 7.44 6.14 1.79
C LYS A 166 8.83 6.75 1.60
N ALA A 167 9.74 6.07 0.90
CA ALA A 167 11.07 6.59 0.60
C ALA A 167 11.03 7.91 -0.19
N ILE A 168 10.15 8.02 -1.19
CA ILE A 168 9.98 9.26 -1.96
C ILE A 168 9.42 10.40 -1.10
N GLU A 169 8.53 10.10 -0.15
CA GLU A 169 8.04 11.07 0.83
C GLU A 169 9.16 11.54 1.77
N GLU A 170 10.00 10.64 2.26
CA GLU A 170 11.17 10.98 3.07
C GLU A 170 12.16 11.88 2.30
N LEU A 171 12.36 11.61 1.00
CA LEU A 171 13.20 12.45 0.14
C LEU A 171 12.67 13.87 -0.04
N GLN A 172 11.36 14.09 0.06
CA GLN A 172 10.75 15.42 0.04
C GLN A 172 10.96 16.16 1.36
N ASN A 173 11.09 15.43 2.47
CA ASN A 173 11.07 15.95 3.83
C ASN A 173 12.43 15.87 4.54
N LYS A 174 13.55 15.87 3.80
CA LYS A 174 14.91 15.83 4.39
C LYS A 174 15.22 16.99 5.35
N LYS A 175 14.48 18.10 5.30
CA LYS A 175 14.66 19.28 6.16
C LYS A 175 13.39 19.56 6.94
N VAL A 176 13.53 19.87 8.23
CA VAL A 176 12.43 20.25 9.13
C VAL A 176 12.40 21.78 9.28
N ALA A 177 11.19 22.36 9.32
CA ALA A 177 10.97 23.78 9.54
C ALA A 177 10.15 24.01 10.82
N TRP A 178 10.39 25.14 11.50
CA TRP A 178 9.66 25.57 12.69
C TRP A 178 9.06 26.96 12.44
N LEU A 179 7.82 27.16 12.85
CA LEU A 179 7.18 28.48 12.84
C LEU A 179 7.09 28.95 14.30
N GLU A 180 7.89 29.95 14.65
CA GLU A 180 7.87 30.54 15.98
C GLU A 180 7.00 31.81 15.97
N LYS A 181 6.06 31.89 16.92
CA LYS A 181 5.30 33.11 17.19
C LYS A 181 6.13 33.98 18.13
N LEU A 182 6.47 35.18 17.68
CA LEU A 182 7.14 36.20 18.50
C LEU A 182 6.19 36.74 19.59
#